data_AF-A0A3P1T0D0-F1
#
_entry.id   AF-A0A3P1T0D0-F1
#
_cell.length_a   1.000
_cell.length_b   1.000
_cell.length_c   1.000
_cell.angle_alpha   90.00
_cell.angle_beta   90.00
_cell.angle_gamma   90.00
#
_symmetry.space_group_name_H-M   'P 1'
#
loop_
_entity.id
_entity.type
_entity.pdbx_description
1 polymer ?
#
loop_
_entity_poly.entity_id
_entity_poly.type
_entity_poly.pdbx_seq_one_letter_code
_entity_poly.pdbx_strand_id
1 'polypeptide(L)'
;MAYSLNTARSGSLTLQLYDNRDIYRDKYTGDITDNQKLVNNYLKASLLYRYNFSKKLFVQTDLTLQHVMSAVNNAKENNWLFLPTLYLSYKTSERGRVVVNAVSGYV
;
A
#
# COMPACT_ATOMS: atom_id res chain seq x y z
N MET A 1 -8.09 -10.45 2.66
CA MET A 1 -7.92 -11.25 3.89
C MET A 1 -6.72 -10.70 4.65
N ALA A 2 -6.81 -10.52 5.97
CA ALA A 2 -5.72 -10.00 6.80
C ALA A 2 -5.42 -10.94 7.96
N TYR A 3 -4.14 -11.20 8.22
CA TYR A 3 -3.63 -12.02 9.30
C TYR A 3 -2.72 -11.17 10.18
N SER A 4 -2.90 -11.23 11.50
CA SER A 4 -2.08 -10.47 12.45
C SER A 4 -1.45 -11.41 13.47
N LEU A 5 -0.14 -11.30 13.64
CA LEU A 5 0.65 -12.00 14.64
C LEU A 5 1.30 -10.98 15.58
N ASN A 6 1.00 -11.07 16.87
CA ASN A 6 1.72 -10.31 17.89
C ASN A 6 3.02 -11.04 18.20
N THR A 7 4.16 -10.35 18.07
CA THR A 7 5.46 -10.95 18.41
C THR A 7 5.75 -10.71 19.90
N ALA A 8 6.48 -11.65 20.51
CA ALA A 8 6.73 -11.66 21.95
C ALA A 8 7.66 -10.49 22.38
N ARG A 9 7.09 -9.30 22.57
CA ARG A 9 7.33 -8.33 23.67
C ARG A 9 7.04 -6.88 23.31
N SER A 10 7.15 -6.48 22.04
CA SER A 10 6.94 -5.06 21.67
C SER A 10 6.52 -4.82 20.23
N GLY A 11 6.24 -5.86 19.45
CA GLY A 11 5.99 -5.73 18.02
C GLY A 11 4.74 -6.46 17.52
N SER A 12 4.27 -6.01 16.37
CA SER A 12 3.15 -6.60 15.65
C SER A 12 3.53 -6.79 14.20
N LEU A 13 3.23 -7.96 13.65
CA LEU A 13 3.36 -8.28 12.24
C LEU A 13 1.96 -8.49 11.66
N THR A 14 1.62 -7.77 10.61
CA THR A 14 0.35 -7.93 9.91
C THR A 14 0.62 -8.23 8.45
N LEU A 15 0.08 -9.34 7.96
CA LEU A 15 0.06 -9.69 6.55
C LEU A 15 -1.33 -9.39 5.99
N GLN A 16 -1.40 -8.66 4.90
CA GLN A 16 -2.67 -8.30 4.26
C GLN A 16 -2.62 -8.66 2.79
N LEU A 17 -3.65 -9.36 2.33
CA LEU A 17 -3.87 -9.69 0.92
C LEU A 17 -5.18 -9.04 0.47
N TYR A 18 -5.10 -8.22 -0.57
CA TYR A 18 -6.24 -7.57 -1.20
C TYR A 18 -6.33 -8.07 -2.64
N ASP A 19 -7.48 -8.63 -2.99
CA ASP A 19 -7.86 -8.89 -4.37
C ASP A 19 -8.99 -7.92 -4.70
N ASN A 20 -8.66 -6.98 -5.57
CA ASN A 20 -9.40 -5.75 -5.75
C ASN A 20 -9.69 -5.68 -7.26
N ARG A 21 -10.66 -6.51 -7.67
CA ARG A 21 -11.10 -6.67 -9.06
C ARG A 21 -12.09 -5.58 -9.45
N ASP A 22 -12.03 -5.14 -10.70
CA ASP A 22 -13.01 -4.24 -11.33
C ASP A 22 -13.20 -2.87 -10.63
N ILE A 23 -12.17 -2.29 -10.02
CA ILE A 23 -12.32 -1.06 -9.18
C ILE A 23 -12.75 0.18 -9.96
N TYR A 24 -12.47 0.25 -11.26
CA TYR A 24 -12.82 1.42 -12.08
C TYR A 24 -13.30 0.99 -13.46
N ARG A 25 -14.51 1.42 -13.83
CA ARG A 25 -15.11 1.27 -15.17
C ARG A 25 -15.53 2.65 -15.63
N ASP A 26 -14.56 3.50 -15.97
CA ASP A 26 -14.89 4.81 -16.51
C ASP A 26 -15.20 4.69 -18.00
N LYS A 27 -16.29 5.32 -18.43
CA LYS A 27 -16.64 5.46 -19.85
C LYS A 27 -16.22 6.86 -20.26
N TYR A 28 -15.13 6.99 -21.00
CA TYR A 28 -14.75 8.28 -21.57
C TYR A 28 -15.72 8.65 -22.69
N THR A 29 -16.51 9.72 -22.50
CA THR A 29 -17.35 10.35 -23.54
C THR A 29 -16.64 11.58 -24.11
N GLY A 30 -15.55 11.36 -24.83
CA GLY A 30 -14.91 12.36 -25.69
C GLY A 30 -14.81 11.82 -27.12
N ASP A 31 -14.74 12.71 -28.12
CA ASP A 31 -14.84 12.54 -29.59
C ASP A 31 -13.91 11.49 -30.28
N ILE A 32 -13.39 10.51 -29.56
CA ILE A 32 -12.59 9.41 -30.08
C ILE A 32 -13.36 8.11 -29.83
N THR A 33 -14.21 7.73 -30.81
CA THR A 33 -14.83 6.41 -30.97
C THR A 33 -15.40 5.76 -29.70
N ASP A 34 -16.73 5.76 -29.62
CA ASP A 34 -17.56 5.08 -28.63
C ASP A 34 -16.96 3.77 -28.08
N ASN A 35 -16.86 3.70 -26.74
CA ASN A 35 -16.62 2.52 -25.89
C ASN A 35 -15.18 2.19 -25.47
N GLN A 36 -14.36 3.17 -25.11
CA GLN A 36 -13.17 2.88 -24.31
C GLN A 36 -13.56 2.56 -22.85
N LYS A 37 -13.45 1.28 -22.47
CA LYS A 37 -13.65 0.83 -21.08
C LYS A 37 -12.30 0.58 -20.44
N LEU A 38 -11.88 1.47 -19.54
CA LEU A 38 -10.75 1.18 -18.65
C LEU A 38 -11.19 0.11 -17.64
N VAL A 39 -10.44 -0.98 -17.55
CA VAL A 39 -10.60 -2.00 -16.50
C VAL A 39 -9.29 -2.08 -15.75
N ASN A 40 -9.34 -1.75 -14.46
CA ASN A 40 -8.20 -1.85 -13.56
C ASN A 40 -8.41 -2.96 -12.54
N ASN A 41 -7.47 -3.91 -12.51
CA ASN A 41 -7.40 -4.96 -11.50
C ASN A 41 -6.13 -4.75 -10.67
N TYR A 42 -6.28 -4.88 -9.37
CA TYR A 42 -5.18 -4.73 -8.43
C TYR A 42 -5.11 -5.94 -7.50
N LEU A 43 -3.94 -6.59 -7.46
CA LEU A 43 -3.59 -7.51 -6.38
C LEU A 43 -2.56 -6.83 -5.49
N LYS A 44 -2.80 -6.80 -4.19
CA LYS A 44 -1.88 -6.16 -3.24
C LYS A 44 -1.58 -7.10 -2.08
N ALA A 45 -0.30 -7.28 -1.82
CA ALA A 45 0.22 -7.97 -0.64
C ALA A 45 1.03 -6.98 0.20
N SER A 46 0.67 -6.82 1.46
CA SER A 46 1.36 -5.90 2.39
C SER A 46 1.85 -6.66 3.62
N LEU A 47 3.11 -6.42 3.97
CA LEU A 47 3.71 -6.86 5.22
C LEU A 47 4.01 -5.64 6.07
N LEU A 48 3.22 -5.47 7.14
CA LEU A 48 3.39 -4.36 8.09
C LEU A 48 4.02 -4.88 9.37
N TYR A 49 5.16 -4.33 9.72
CA TYR A 49 5.86 -4.62 10.97
C TYR A 49 5.97 -3.34 11.79
N ARG A 50 5.53 -3.38 13.05
CA ARG A 50 5.77 -2.32 14.02
C ARG A 50 6.59 -2.87 15.17
N TYR A 51 7.57 -2.09 15.63
CA TYR A 51 8.33 -2.36 16.83
C TYR A 51 8.39 -1.12 17.74
N ASN A 52 7.97 -1.29 18.99
CA ASN A 52 8.04 -0.24 20.00
C ASN A 52 9.31 -0.41 20.83
N PHE A 53 10.29 0.47 20.65
CA PHE A 53 11.51 0.49 21.46
C PHE A 53 11.22 0.98 22.88
N SER A 54 10.23 1.87 23.03
CA SER A 54 9.76 2.36 24.33
C SER A 54 8.36 2.96 24.21
N LYS A 55 7.80 3.45 25.32
CA LYS A 55 6.56 4.26 25.31
C LYS A 55 6.69 5.56 24.50
N LYS A 56 7.92 6.00 24.19
CA LYS A 56 8.19 7.24 23.45
C LYS A 56 8.66 7.02 22.01
N LEU A 57 9.18 5.84 21.67
CA LEU A 57 9.84 5.60 20.38
C LEU A 57 9.30 4.31 19.74
N PHE A 58 8.84 4.41 18.50
CA PHE A 58 8.52 3.24 17.69
C PHE A 58 8.96 3.42 16.24
N VAL A 59 9.22 2.29 15.60
CA VAL A 59 9.43 2.17 14.16
C VAL A 59 8.31 1.31 13.59
N GLN A 60 7.86 1.64 12.39
CA GLN A 60 6.96 0.85 11.62
C GLN A 60 7.46 0.79 10.17
N THR A 61 7.49 -0.41 9.61
CA THR A 61 7.82 -0.67 8.21
C THR A 61 6.61 -1.29 7.54
N ASP A 62 6.24 -0.81 6.37
CA ASP A 62 5.25 -1.41 5.49
C ASP A 62 5.94 -1.75 4.17
N LEU A 63 5.94 -3.04 3.83
CA LEU A 63 6.42 -3.53 2.54
C LEU A 63 5.21 -3.97 1.74
N THR A 64 4.87 -3.18 0.73
CA THR A 64 3.74 -3.46 -0.15
C THR A 64 4.25 -3.89 -1.52
N LEU A 65 3.80 -5.05 -1.99
CA LEU A 65 3.90 -5.48 -3.38
C LEU A 65 2.51 -5.38 -4.01
N GLN A 66 2.41 -4.64 -5.10
CA GLN A 66 1.15 -4.41 -5.79
C GLN A 66 1.28 -4.74 -7.27
N HIS A 67 0.44 -5.63 -7.76
CA HIS A 67 0.26 -5.93 -9.17
C HIS A 67 -0.86 -5.07 -9.72
N VAL A 68 -0.59 -4.37 -10.82
CA VAL A 68 -1.55 -3.52 -11.52
C VAL A 68 -1.75 -4.06 -12.92
N MET A 69 -2.97 -4.46 -13.24
CA MET A 69 -3.37 -4.79 -14.60
C MET A 69 -4.40 -3.77 -15.07
N SER A 70 -4.05 -3.02 -16.10
CA SER A 70 -4.93 -2.02 -16.72
C SER A 70 -5.17 -2.41 -18.16
N ALA A 71 -6.43 -2.37 -18.60
CA ALA A 71 -6.78 -2.61 -19.99
C ALA A 71 -7.68 -1.48 -20.50
N VAL A 72 -7.34 -0.95 -21.66
CA VAL A 72 -8.19 -0.03 -22.44
C VAL A 72 -8.26 -0.59 -23.85
N ASN A 73 -9.43 -1.12 -24.23
CA ASN A 73 -9.64 -1.82 -25.51
C ASN A 73 -8.59 -2.94 -25.73
N ASN A 74 -7.70 -2.79 -26.72
CA ASN A 74 -6.64 -3.74 -27.05
C ASN A 74 -5.31 -3.46 -26.34
N ALA A 75 -5.15 -2.29 -25.70
CA ALA A 75 -3.95 -1.95 -24.95
C ALA A 75 -4.05 -2.56 -23.55
N LYS A 76 -3.02 -3.34 -23.18
CA LYS A 76 -2.89 -3.93 -21.85
C LYS A 76 -1.59 -3.44 -21.22
N GLU A 77 -1.69 -2.94 -20.01
CA GLU A 77 -0.57 -2.57 -19.17
C GLU A 77 -0.54 -3.50 -17.96
N ASN A 78 0.66 -3.91 -17.59
CA ASN A 78 0.87 -4.92 -16.58
C ASN A 78 2.14 -4.59 -15.79
N ASN A 79 1.97 -3.99 -14.61
CA ASN A 79 3.07 -3.46 -13.80
C ASN A 79 3.09 -4.09 -12.41
N TRP A 80 4.30 -4.21 -11.86
CA TRP A 80 4.52 -4.62 -10.48
C TRP A 80 5.17 -3.46 -9.72
N LEU A 81 4.50 -3.00 -8.67
CA LEU A 81 4.95 -1.90 -7.84
C LEU A 81 5.45 -2.45 -6.51
N PHE A 82 6.70 -2.13 -6.17
CA PHE A 82 7.23 -2.35 -4.84
C PHE A 82 7.29 -1.02 -4.09
N LEU A 83 6.52 -0.95 -3.00
CA LEU A 83 6.23 0.29 -2.26
C LEU A 83 6.69 0.13 -0.80
N PRO A 84 8.00 0.25 -0.51
CA PRO A 84 8.49 0.25 0.86
C PRO A 84 8.23 1.59 1.54
N THR A 85 7.67 1.53 2.74
CA THR A 85 7.45 2.69 3.62
C THR A 85 8.09 2.45 4.97
N LEU A 86 8.87 3.43 5.44
CA LEU A 86 9.45 3.44 6.78
C LEU A 86 8.90 4.63 7.56
N TYR A 87 8.36 4.36 8.73
CA TYR A 87 7.79 5.33 9.63
C TYR A 87 8.51 5.27 10.99
N LEU A 88 9.05 6.39 11.44
CA LEU A 88 9.67 6.55 12.75
C LEU A 88 8.91 7.63 13.52
N SER A 89 8.54 7.33 14.77
CA SER A 89 7.89 8.32 15.63
C SER A 89 8.56 8.38 16.99
N TYR A 90 8.89 9.60 17.41
CA TYR A 90 9.46 9.92 18.71
C TYR A 90 8.61 10.95 19.46
N LYS A 91 8.18 10.62 20.67
CA LYS A 91 7.43 11.50 21.58
C LYS A 91 8.41 12.39 22.34
N THR A 92 8.43 13.68 22.02
CA THR A 92 9.31 14.69 22.65
C THR A 92 8.76 15.20 23.98
N SER A 93 7.43 15.27 24.11
CA SER A 93 6.75 15.65 25.36
C SER A 93 5.37 14.99 25.44
N GLU A 94 4.57 15.25 26.47
CA GLU A 94 3.21 14.69 26.55
C GLU A 94 2.34 15.01 25.34
N ARG A 95 2.53 16.21 24.77
CA ARG A 95 1.80 16.75 23.62
C ARG A 95 2.63 16.82 22.33
N GLY A 96 3.95 16.68 22.42
CA GLY A 96 4.89 16.81 21.30
C GLY A 96 5.32 15.47 20.71
N ARG A 97 5.37 15.39 19.37
CA ARG A 97 5.87 14.23 18.63
C ARG A 97 6.61 14.68 17.38
N VAL A 98 7.73 14.03 17.09
CA VAL A 98 8.44 14.10 15.81
C VAL A 98 8.14 12.83 15.04
N VAL A 99 7.81 12.99 13.77
CA VAL A 99 7.50 11.90 12.85
C VAL A 99 8.40 12.04 11.63
N VAL A 100 9.06 10.95 11.26
CA VAL A 100 9.80 10.84 10.01
C VAL A 100 9.16 9.73 9.19
N ASN A 101 8.83 10.04 7.94
CA ASN A 101 8.28 9.09 7.00
C ASN A 101 9.13 9.09 5.73
N ALA A 102 9.61 7.92 5.34
CA ALA A 102 10.30 7.70 4.08
C ALA A 102 9.46 6.73 3.26
N VAL A 103 8.92 7.23 2.15
CA VAL A 103 8.13 6.45 1.19
C VAL A 103 8.93 6.37 -0.09
N SER A 104 9.12 5.15 -0.59
CA SER A 104 9.72 4.89 -1.90
C SER A 104 8.73 4.11 -2.75
N GLY A 105 8.78 4.34 -4.06
CA GLY A 105 8.04 3.55 -5.03
C GLY A 105 8.89 3.37 -6.27
N TYR A 106 9.05 2.12 -6.70
CA TYR A 106 9.64 1.77 -7.99
C TYR A 106 8.54 1.16 -8.87
N VAL A 107 8.52 1.58 -10.14
CA VAL A 107 7.68 1.04 -11.22
C VAL A 107 8.50 0.07 -12.05
#